data_AF-A0AAT9HUB2-F1
#
_entry.id   AF-A0AAT9HUB2-F1
#
_cell.length_a   1.000
_cell.length_b   1.000
_cell.length_c   1.000
_cell.angle_alpha   90.00
_cell.angle_beta   90.00
_cell.angle_gamma   90.00
#
_symmetry.space_group_name_H-M   'P 1'
#
loop_
_entity.id
_entity.type
_entity.pdbx_description
1 polymer ?
#
loop_
_entity_poly.entity_id
_entity_poly.type
_entity_poly.pdbx_seq_one_letter_code
_entity_poly.pdbx_strand_id
1 'polypeptide(L)'
;MFDLSAFPLPFHAARSIGSAPPRTLRELEIIRCGAHLREKPGWFEKMNDAGIAARWAREAAEQGLTEAQVRYVLDELRYYAGLRDGRTGAEVSAVDGVWQSDTLIDDGLRSRLREAVRVLEDVPEEERDWHPGSGRQVLDLVHPSLFCLVREASGIPEEAWRNPTNSYSKHEFSERFQWLPTDVDVSADGAVAFRSYVNNVHPERHRELAAVLPELFARFRPLWENVLTDLRCPRPLRIEADPYGWYDTEPEYPDKSSYSDEAAYAEALEAWGTAQDDWWENRRPAIPDAPVFTPPESPGEDVRVDLRGRRLQVIVKLATLHLTPEQPEYAGGSWHVEEC
;
A
#
# COMPACT_ATOMS: atom_id res chain seq x y z
N MET A 1 -6.97 -8.61 -24.44
CA MET A 1 -7.22 -9.14 -23.10
C MET A 1 -5.84 -9.41 -22.51
N PHE A 2 -5.29 -8.46 -21.75
CA PHE A 2 -4.01 -8.70 -21.08
C PHE A 2 -4.30 -9.71 -19.97
N ASP A 3 -3.67 -10.87 -20.05
CA ASP A 3 -3.65 -11.87 -18.98
C ASP A 3 -2.91 -11.23 -17.79
N LEU A 4 -3.65 -10.46 -16.98
CA LEU A 4 -3.11 -9.82 -15.80
C LEU A 4 -2.75 -10.94 -14.82
N SER A 5 -1.46 -11.02 -14.49
CA SER A 5 -0.93 -11.91 -13.45
C SER A 5 -1.86 -11.92 -12.24
N ALA A 6 -2.06 -13.10 -11.65
CA ALA A 6 -2.84 -13.25 -10.42
C ALA A 6 -2.37 -12.30 -9.31
N PHE A 7 -1.09 -11.93 -9.34
CA PHE A 7 -0.43 -10.95 -8.47
C PHE A 7 0.29 -9.91 -9.35
N PRO A 8 -0.33 -8.76 -9.65
CA PRO A 8 0.36 -7.68 -10.35
C PRO A 8 1.43 -7.11 -9.42
N LEU A 9 2.68 -7.55 -9.58
CA LEU A 9 3.81 -6.91 -8.94
C LEU A 9 4.11 -5.60 -9.66
N PRO A 10 4.34 -4.48 -8.94
CA PRO A 10 4.66 -3.20 -9.57
C PRO A 10 5.96 -3.24 -10.40
N PHE A 11 6.79 -4.29 -10.22
CA PHE A 11 8.09 -4.47 -10.85
C PHE A 11 8.05 -5.29 -12.15
N HIS A 12 7.03 -6.13 -12.38
CA HIS A 12 7.00 -7.03 -13.55
C HIS A 12 6.00 -6.61 -14.64
N ALA A 13 5.09 -5.67 -14.36
CA ALA A 13 3.95 -5.42 -15.25
C ALA A 13 4.15 -4.33 -16.31
N ALA A 14 5.23 -3.54 -16.31
CA ALA A 14 5.38 -2.50 -17.34
C ALA A 14 6.82 -2.01 -17.59
N ARG A 15 7.14 -1.74 -18.87
CA ARG A 15 8.35 -1.01 -19.35
C ARG A 15 8.45 0.44 -18.86
N SER A 16 7.39 0.89 -18.19
CA SER A 16 7.26 2.16 -17.51
C SER A 16 6.44 1.78 -16.29
N ILE A 17 7.03 1.74 -15.09
CA ILE A 17 6.23 1.85 -13.87
C ILE A 17 5.30 3.02 -14.14
N GLY A 18 3.99 2.78 -14.23
CA GLY A 18 3.04 3.87 -14.22
C GLY A 18 3.28 4.55 -12.89
N SER A 19 4.10 5.61 -12.88
CA SER A 19 4.26 6.44 -11.71
C SER A 19 2.85 6.74 -11.24
N ALA A 20 2.57 6.50 -9.96
CA ALA A 20 1.28 6.86 -9.39
C ALA A 20 0.96 8.29 -9.87
N PRO A 21 -0.21 8.50 -10.50
CA PRO A 21 -0.48 9.77 -11.13
C PRO A 21 -0.31 10.90 -10.10
N PRO A 22 0.30 12.04 -10.50
CA PRO A 22 0.57 13.11 -9.57
C PRO A 22 -0.73 13.62 -8.96
N ARG A 23 -0.74 13.78 -7.63
CA ARG A 23 -1.89 14.30 -6.88
C ARG A 23 -1.73 15.79 -6.66
N THR A 24 -2.83 16.53 -6.74
CA THR A 24 -2.83 17.96 -6.42
C THR A 24 -2.65 18.20 -4.91
N LEU A 25 -2.16 19.38 -4.51
CA LEU A 25 -2.09 19.74 -3.09
C LEU A 25 -3.48 19.66 -2.43
N ARG A 26 -4.52 20.12 -3.13
CA ARG A 26 -5.92 20.04 -2.68
C ARG A 26 -6.39 18.62 -2.45
N GLU A 27 -6.03 17.69 -3.33
CA GLU A 27 -6.32 16.27 -3.12
C GLU A 27 -5.60 15.72 -1.89
N LEU A 28 -4.32 16.08 -1.69
CA LEU A 28 -3.57 15.66 -0.50
C LEU A 28 -4.18 16.20 0.81
N GLU A 29 -4.76 17.40 0.79
CA GLU A 29 -5.49 17.97 1.93
C GLU A 29 -6.78 17.19 2.25
N ILE A 30 -7.55 16.83 1.22
CA ILE A 30 -8.75 15.96 1.36
C ILE A 30 -8.35 14.61 1.96
N ILE A 31 -7.33 13.96 1.39
CA ILE A 31 -6.81 12.66 1.86
C ILE A 31 -6.39 12.75 3.32
N ARG A 32 -5.63 13.78 3.67
CA ARG A 32 -5.12 13.97 5.04
C ARG A 32 -6.24 14.21 6.04
N CYS A 33 -7.23 15.03 5.68
CA CYS A 33 -8.39 15.26 6.53
C CYS A 33 -9.16 13.95 6.79
N GLY A 34 -9.47 13.21 5.72
CA GLY A 34 -10.14 11.90 5.82
C GLY A 34 -9.33 10.86 6.59
N ALA A 35 -8.00 10.86 6.45
CA ALA A 35 -7.08 10.01 7.20
C ALA A 35 -7.17 10.30 8.72
N HIS A 36 -6.99 11.55 9.13
CA HIS A 36 -7.07 11.95 10.55
C HIS A 36 -8.43 11.64 11.19
N LEU A 37 -9.52 11.71 10.42
CA LEU A 37 -10.84 11.35 10.92
C LEU A 37 -10.97 9.83 11.14
N ARG A 38 -10.39 9.02 10.25
CA ARG A 38 -10.41 7.56 10.33
C ARG A 38 -9.47 6.97 11.38
N GLU A 39 -8.44 7.71 11.78
CA GLU A 39 -7.60 7.35 12.95
C GLU A 39 -8.36 7.44 14.28
N LYS A 40 -9.50 8.14 14.33
CA LYS A 40 -10.29 8.25 15.56
C LYS A 40 -11.03 6.93 15.84
N PRO A 41 -10.95 6.36 17.05
CA PRO A 41 -11.69 5.16 17.39
C PRO A 41 -13.19 5.33 17.17
N GLY A 42 -13.83 4.37 16.50
CA GLY A 42 -15.27 4.39 16.23
C GLY A 42 -15.73 5.51 15.30
N TRP A 43 -14.86 6.04 14.43
CA TRP A 43 -15.19 7.11 13.49
C TRP A 43 -16.42 6.79 12.62
N PHE A 44 -16.57 5.52 12.21
CA PHE A 44 -17.64 5.03 11.35
C PHE A 44 -19.03 5.08 12.01
N GLU A 45 -19.10 5.06 13.34
CA GLU A 45 -20.34 5.32 14.09
C GLU A 45 -20.53 6.81 14.31
N LYS A 46 -19.47 7.49 14.77
CA LYS A 46 -19.47 8.92 15.10
C LYS A 46 -19.90 9.81 13.94
N MET A 47 -19.57 9.42 12.71
CA MET A 47 -19.95 10.17 11.53
C MET A 47 -21.46 10.25 11.29
N ASN A 48 -22.25 9.35 11.88
CA ASN A 48 -23.71 9.36 11.81
C ASN A 48 -24.35 10.32 12.82
N ASP A 49 -23.58 10.81 13.81
CA ASP A 49 -24.01 11.86 14.71
C ASP A 49 -23.88 13.22 14.01
N ALA A 50 -25.02 13.89 13.79
CA ALA A 50 -25.06 15.17 13.09
C ALA A 50 -24.26 16.27 13.80
N GLY A 51 -24.19 16.25 15.14
CA GLY A 51 -23.41 17.21 15.92
C GLY A 51 -21.91 16.98 15.77
N ILE A 52 -21.47 15.72 15.75
CA ILE A 52 -20.07 15.34 15.52
C ILE A 52 -19.67 15.67 14.08
N ALA A 53 -20.47 15.27 13.08
CA ALA A 53 -20.20 15.56 11.67
C ALA A 53 -20.14 17.08 11.42
N ALA A 54 -21.05 17.86 12.00
CA ALA A 54 -21.02 19.32 11.90
C ALA A 54 -19.78 19.93 12.59
N ARG A 55 -19.30 19.32 13.69
CA ARG A 55 -18.05 19.74 14.33
C ARG A 55 -16.84 19.45 13.45
N TRP A 56 -16.74 18.25 12.87
CA TRP A 56 -15.64 17.92 11.94
C TRP A 56 -15.64 18.85 10.73
N ALA A 57 -16.82 19.17 10.18
CA ALA A 57 -16.94 20.12 9.08
C ALA A 57 -16.39 21.51 9.41
N ARG A 58 -16.72 22.04 10.60
CA ARG A 58 -16.18 23.32 11.08
C ARG A 58 -14.67 23.26 11.29
N GLU A 59 -14.17 22.25 11.99
CA GLU A 59 -12.74 22.09 12.26
C GLU A 59 -11.92 21.96 10.95
N ALA A 60 -12.46 21.29 9.93
CA ALA A 60 -11.84 21.18 8.62
C ALA A 60 -11.82 22.52 7.86
N ALA A 61 -12.91 23.29 7.90
CA ALA A 61 -12.97 24.61 7.31
C ALA A 61 -12.02 25.62 7.99
N GLU A 62 -11.90 25.57 9.32
CA GLU A 62 -10.92 26.35 10.10
C GLU A 62 -9.46 26.01 9.74
N GLN A 63 -9.21 24.79 9.26
CA GLN A 63 -7.91 24.34 8.75
C GLN A 63 -7.66 24.69 7.27
N GLY A 64 -8.58 25.43 6.63
CA GLY A 64 -8.41 25.95 5.28
C GLY A 64 -9.05 25.13 4.17
N LEU A 65 -9.79 24.05 4.48
CA LEU A 65 -10.56 23.32 3.47
C LEU A 65 -11.78 24.14 3.03
N THR A 66 -12.08 24.10 1.73
CA THR A 66 -13.30 24.66 1.15
C THR A 66 -14.53 23.86 1.56
N GLU A 67 -15.73 24.43 1.42
CA GLU A 67 -16.98 23.70 1.67
C GLU A 67 -17.11 22.46 0.77
N ALA A 68 -16.65 22.54 -0.48
CA ALA A 68 -16.66 21.42 -1.42
C ALA A 68 -15.71 20.30 -0.97
N GLN A 69 -14.49 20.63 -0.53
CA GLN A 69 -13.54 19.67 0.02
C GLN A 69 -14.08 18.99 1.29
N VAL A 70 -14.67 19.76 2.21
CA VAL A 70 -15.28 19.22 3.43
C VAL A 70 -16.41 18.25 3.10
N ARG A 71 -17.29 18.62 2.14
CA ARG A 71 -18.36 17.74 1.67
C ARG A 71 -17.81 16.45 1.07
N TYR A 72 -16.78 16.56 0.22
CA TYR A 72 -16.09 15.41 -0.36
C TYR A 72 -15.59 14.46 0.73
N VAL A 73 -14.87 14.98 1.73
CA VAL A 73 -14.35 14.16 2.85
C VAL A 73 -15.49 13.42 3.55
N LEU A 74 -16.59 14.11 3.89
CA LEU A 74 -17.70 13.48 4.61
C LEU A 74 -18.42 12.41 3.77
N ASP A 75 -18.62 12.64 2.47
CA ASP A 75 -19.22 11.66 1.57
C ASP A 75 -18.29 10.45 1.36
N GLU A 76 -17.00 10.69 1.24
CA GLU A 76 -15.99 9.64 1.12
C GLU A 76 -15.90 8.79 2.41
N LEU A 77 -16.02 9.40 3.59
CA LEU A 77 -16.11 8.66 4.85
C LEU A 77 -17.34 7.74 4.87
N ARG A 78 -18.47 8.15 4.28
CA ARG A 78 -19.68 7.30 4.22
C ARG A 78 -19.44 6.09 3.36
N TYR A 79 -18.76 6.30 2.23
CA TYR A 79 -18.32 5.21 1.39
C TYR A 79 -17.40 4.23 2.13
N TYR A 80 -16.37 4.70 2.83
CA TYR A 80 -15.47 3.83 3.59
C TYR A 80 -16.16 3.09 4.73
N ALA A 81 -17.11 3.73 5.42
CA ALA A 81 -17.89 3.07 6.46
C ALA A 81 -18.74 1.92 5.89
N GLY A 82 -19.22 2.07 4.65
CA GLY A 82 -19.94 1.02 3.91
C GLY A 82 -19.07 -0.16 3.47
N LEU A 83 -17.74 0.01 3.36
CA LEU A 83 -16.81 -1.05 3.02
C LEU A 83 -16.38 -1.91 4.23
N ARG A 84 -16.67 -1.45 5.44
CA ARG A 84 -16.23 -2.12 6.67
C ARG A 84 -16.96 -3.45 6.88
N ASP A 85 -16.19 -4.50 7.16
CA ASP A 85 -16.75 -5.78 7.62
C ASP A 85 -16.93 -5.75 9.14
N GLY A 86 -18.19 -5.67 9.59
CA GLY A 86 -18.54 -5.65 11.01
C GLY A 86 -18.14 -6.90 11.80
N ARG A 87 -17.99 -8.05 11.14
CA ARG A 87 -17.66 -9.33 11.79
C ARG A 87 -16.17 -9.46 12.06
N THR A 88 -15.33 -9.02 11.13
CA THR A 88 -13.87 -9.13 11.23
C THR A 88 -13.21 -7.83 11.68
N GLY A 89 -13.93 -6.72 11.61
CA GLY A 89 -13.41 -5.37 11.78
C GLY A 89 -12.53 -4.89 10.63
N ALA A 90 -12.50 -5.61 9.50
CA ALA A 90 -11.73 -5.21 8.32
C ALA A 90 -12.27 -3.90 7.76
N GLU A 91 -11.39 -2.92 7.59
CA GLU A 91 -11.72 -1.60 7.07
C GLU A 91 -10.54 -1.00 6.28
N VAL A 92 -10.85 0.02 5.47
CA VAL A 92 -9.83 0.80 4.77
C VAL A 92 -9.08 1.68 5.78
N SER A 93 -7.76 1.53 5.87
CA SER A 93 -6.92 2.31 6.77
C SER A 93 -6.77 3.76 6.32
N ALA A 94 -6.19 4.61 7.16
CA ALA A 94 -5.87 6.01 6.85
C ALA A 94 -5.06 6.21 5.54
N VAL A 95 -4.37 5.17 5.06
CA VAL A 95 -3.58 5.18 3.82
C VAL A 95 -4.35 4.47 2.70
N ASP A 96 -4.49 5.13 1.53
CA ASP A 96 -5.13 4.54 0.36
C ASP A 96 -4.44 3.21 -0.04
N GLY A 97 -5.24 2.19 -0.37
CA GLY A 97 -4.75 0.86 -0.75
C GLY A 97 -4.31 -0.03 0.41
N VAL A 98 -4.44 0.44 1.66
CA VAL A 98 -4.13 -0.34 2.86
C VAL A 98 -5.41 -0.71 3.60
N TRP A 99 -5.52 -1.97 3.98
CA TRP A 99 -6.61 -2.49 4.79
C TRP A 99 -6.10 -2.89 6.18
N GLN A 100 -6.92 -2.65 7.20
CA GLN A 100 -6.58 -2.89 8.60
C GLN A 100 -7.73 -3.55 9.36
N SER A 101 -7.44 -4.08 10.55
CA SER A 101 -8.45 -4.48 11.53
C SER A 101 -7.83 -4.64 12.91
N ASP A 102 -8.48 -4.08 13.93
CA ASP A 102 -8.10 -4.22 15.34
C ASP A 102 -8.71 -5.47 16.01
N THR A 103 -9.65 -6.13 15.34
CA THR A 103 -10.44 -7.25 15.90
C THR A 103 -10.25 -8.56 15.15
N LEU A 104 -9.39 -8.58 14.12
CA LEU A 104 -9.17 -9.73 13.25
C LEU A 104 -8.67 -10.96 14.03
N ILE A 105 -7.79 -10.69 14.98
CA ILE A 105 -7.13 -11.67 15.85
C ILE A 105 -7.77 -11.56 17.23
N ASP A 106 -8.59 -12.55 17.58
CA ASP A 106 -9.20 -12.64 18.90
C ASP A 106 -8.18 -12.96 19.99
N ASP A 107 -8.54 -12.69 21.24
CA ASP A 107 -7.65 -12.87 22.40
C ASP A 107 -7.19 -14.32 22.57
N GLY A 108 -8.00 -15.30 22.16
CA GLY A 108 -7.63 -16.72 22.20
C GLY A 108 -6.49 -17.04 21.24
N LEU A 109 -6.63 -16.66 19.96
CA LEU A 109 -5.58 -16.84 18.96
C LEU A 109 -4.32 -16.05 19.31
N ARG A 110 -4.48 -14.80 19.78
CA ARG A 110 -3.35 -13.96 20.24
C ARG A 110 -2.58 -14.64 21.37
N SER A 111 -3.28 -15.18 22.37
CA SER A 111 -2.65 -15.84 23.52
C SER A 111 -1.92 -17.12 23.12
N ARG A 112 -2.53 -17.92 22.23
CA ARG A 112 -1.90 -19.12 21.66
C ARG A 112 -0.65 -18.78 20.86
N LEU A 113 -0.68 -17.74 20.02
CA LEU A 113 0.50 -17.29 19.29
C LEU A 113 1.63 -16.89 20.23
N ARG A 114 1.33 -16.10 21.27
CA ARG A 114 2.34 -15.67 22.26
C ARG A 114 2.97 -16.89 22.95
N GLU A 115 2.17 -17.82 23.47
CA GLU A 115 2.71 -19.00 24.14
C GLU A 115 3.51 -19.89 23.19
N ALA A 116 3.05 -20.07 21.96
CA ALA A 116 3.73 -20.86 20.95
C ALA A 116 5.08 -20.26 20.53
N VAL A 117 5.24 -18.93 20.59
CA VAL A 117 6.48 -18.23 20.24
C VAL A 117 7.49 -18.22 21.40
N ARG A 118 7.04 -18.34 22.66
CA ARG A 118 7.94 -18.30 23.84
C ARG A 118 9.08 -19.31 23.79
N VAL A 119 8.90 -20.46 23.16
CA VAL A 119 9.97 -21.47 23.00
C VAL A 119 11.16 -20.97 22.16
N LEU A 120 10.95 -19.93 21.35
CA LEU A 120 11.98 -19.24 20.58
C LEU A 120 12.54 -18.01 21.32
N GLU A 121 11.75 -17.37 22.18
CA GLU A 121 12.15 -16.20 22.97
C GLU A 121 12.96 -16.57 24.21
N ASP A 122 12.52 -17.61 24.92
CA ASP A 122 13.05 -18.07 26.21
C ASP A 122 14.26 -19.03 26.01
N VAL A 123 15.19 -18.63 25.14
CA VAL A 123 16.48 -19.33 24.91
C VAL A 123 17.61 -18.70 25.74
N PRO A 124 18.72 -19.43 26.01
CA PRO A 124 19.92 -18.87 26.64
C PRO A 124 20.40 -17.60 25.92
N GLU A 125 21.02 -16.67 26.65
CA GLU A 125 21.38 -15.36 26.09
C GLU A 125 22.34 -15.47 24.90
N GLU A 126 23.23 -16.46 24.95
CA GLU A 126 24.17 -16.80 23.89
C GLU A 126 23.50 -17.36 22.61
N GLU A 127 22.27 -17.87 22.72
CA GLU A 127 21.48 -18.39 21.60
C GLU A 127 20.53 -17.33 21.01
N ARG A 128 20.44 -16.13 21.61
CA ARG A 128 19.58 -15.05 21.12
C ARG A 128 20.15 -14.43 19.85
N ASP A 129 19.40 -14.56 18.76
CA ASP A 129 19.74 -14.00 17.46
C ASP A 129 19.27 -12.54 17.34
N TRP A 130 20.12 -11.61 17.75
CA TRP A 130 19.84 -10.18 17.65
C TRP A 130 20.00 -9.69 16.22
N HIS A 131 18.97 -9.05 15.69
CA HIS A 131 19.00 -8.51 14.33
C HIS A 131 20.19 -7.55 14.15
N PRO A 132 21.01 -7.72 13.10
CA PRO A 132 22.18 -6.87 12.87
C PRO A 132 21.82 -5.38 12.81
N GLY A 133 22.61 -4.54 13.47
CA GLY A 133 22.39 -3.09 13.47
C GLY A 133 21.19 -2.59 14.28
N SER A 134 20.45 -3.48 14.96
CA SER A 134 19.28 -3.10 15.78
C SER A 134 19.62 -2.60 17.19
N GLY A 135 20.90 -2.57 17.58
CA GLY A 135 21.28 -2.18 18.94
C GLY A 135 20.81 -3.14 20.04
N ARG A 136 20.50 -4.41 19.69
CA ARG A 136 19.84 -5.41 20.56
C ARG A 136 18.40 -5.04 20.96
N GLN A 137 17.68 -4.39 20.04
CA GLN A 137 16.25 -4.09 20.21
C GLN A 137 15.34 -5.03 19.41
N VAL A 138 15.87 -5.77 18.44
CA VAL A 138 15.08 -6.70 17.61
C VAL A 138 15.68 -8.09 17.74
N LEU A 139 14.89 -9.02 18.29
CA LEU A 139 15.24 -10.42 18.40
C LEU A 139 14.57 -11.18 17.25
N ASP A 140 15.37 -11.76 16.36
CA ASP A 140 14.88 -12.58 15.25
C ASP A 140 14.50 -13.97 15.78
N LEU A 141 13.23 -14.36 15.61
CA LEU A 141 12.70 -15.65 16.10
C LEU A 141 12.55 -16.64 14.94
N VAL A 142 11.90 -16.17 13.88
CA VAL A 142 11.80 -16.86 12.61
C VAL A 142 12.26 -15.87 11.56
N HIS A 143 13.40 -16.14 10.92
CA HIS A 143 13.95 -15.27 9.90
C HIS A 143 14.25 -16.07 8.63
N PRO A 144 13.78 -15.62 7.45
CA PRO A 144 13.95 -16.37 6.21
C PRO A 144 15.41 -16.53 5.76
N SER A 145 16.31 -15.67 6.25
CA SER A 145 17.76 -15.79 5.98
C SER A 145 18.50 -16.84 6.82
N LEU A 146 17.95 -17.35 7.93
CA LEU A 146 18.68 -18.27 8.83
C LEU A 146 19.06 -19.60 8.17
N PHE A 147 18.13 -20.18 7.42
CA PHE A 147 18.37 -21.39 6.63
C PHE A 147 17.97 -21.18 5.17
N CYS A 148 18.40 -20.05 4.59
CA CYS A 148 18.23 -19.80 3.16
C CYS A 148 19.11 -20.74 2.33
N LEU A 149 18.76 -20.90 1.05
CA LEU A 149 19.63 -21.58 0.10
C LEU A 149 20.86 -20.72 -0.18
N VAL A 150 22.02 -21.36 -0.26
CA VAL A 150 23.30 -20.76 -0.64
C VAL A 150 23.85 -21.56 -1.82
N ARG A 151 24.03 -20.94 -2.98
CA ARG A 151 24.35 -21.63 -4.25
C ARG A 151 25.52 -22.60 -4.14
N GLU A 152 26.58 -22.19 -3.45
CA GLU A 152 27.81 -22.96 -3.31
C GLU A 152 27.78 -24.00 -2.17
N ALA A 153 26.77 -23.98 -1.29
CA ALA A 153 26.74 -24.81 -0.08
C ALA A 153 25.52 -25.74 0.04
N SER A 154 24.36 -25.35 -0.50
CA SER A 154 23.11 -26.10 -0.33
C SER A 154 22.97 -27.31 -1.25
N GLY A 155 23.83 -27.46 -2.27
CA GLY A 155 23.84 -28.63 -3.15
C GLY A 155 22.59 -28.81 -4.01
N ILE A 156 21.86 -27.72 -4.29
CA ILE A 156 20.64 -27.72 -5.11
C ILE A 156 21.03 -27.69 -6.61
N PRO A 157 20.27 -28.31 -7.53
CA PRO A 157 20.53 -28.25 -8.96
C PRO A 157 20.61 -26.82 -9.51
N GLU A 158 21.46 -26.61 -10.52
CA GLU A 158 21.75 -25.30 -11.11
C GLU A 158 20.50 -24.64 -11.72
N GLU A 159 19.52 -25.45 -12.14
CA GLU A 159 18.24 -25.00 -12.66
C GLU A 159 17.44 -24.17 -11.64
N ALA A 160 17.62 -24.42 -10.34
CA ALA A 160 16.96 -23.66 -9.27
C ALA A 160 17.52 -22.24 -9.11
N TRP A 161 18.70 -21.96 -9.66
CA TRP A 161 19.37 -20.66 -9.63
C TRP A 161 19.15 -19.85 -10.91
N ARG A 162 18.31 -20.36 -11.82
CA ARG A 162 18.04 -19.70 -13.09
C ARG A 162 17.24 -18.43 -12.83
N ASN A 163 17.93 -17.30 -12.93
CA ASN A 163 17.32 -15.99 -12.82
C ASN A 163 16.22 -15.80 -13.89
N PRO A 164 14.94 -15.67 -13.50
CA PRO A 164 13.85 -15.44 -14.46
C PRO A 164 13.76 -13.97 -14.88
N THR A 165 14.51 -13.06 -14.23
CA THR A 165 14.41 -11.62 -14.46
C THR A 165 15.17 -11.19 -15.73
N ASN A 166 14.73 -10.08 -16.32
CA ASN A 166 15.38 -9.51 -17.49
C ASN A 166 16.52 -8.55 -17.09
N SER A 167 17.24 -7.98 -18.07
CA SER A 167 18.38 -7.09 -17.82
C SER A 167 18.07 -5.83 -16.99
N TYR A 168 16.81 -5.40 -16.95
CA TYR A 168 16.36 -4.22 -16.18
C TYR A 168 16.05 -4.56 -14.71
N SER A 169 15.90 -5.84 -14.40
CA SER A 169 15.47 -6.38 -13.11
C SER A 169 16.56 -7.28 -12.48
N LYS A 170 17.81 -7.13 -12.92
CA LYS A 170 18.92 -8.00 -12.49
C LYS A 170 19.23 -7.92 -10.99
N HIS A 171 18.84 -6.83 -10.34
CA HIS A 171 19.03 -6.63 -8.90
C HIS A 171 17.88 -7.22 -8.07
N GLU A 172 16.80 -7.65 -8.74
CA GLU A 172 15.61 -8.22 -8.11
C GLU A 172 15.76 -9.70 -7.77
N PHE A 173 16.85 -10.32 -8.23
CA PHE A 173 17.13 -11.73 -8.02
C PHE A 173 18.55 -11.93 -7.51
N SER A 174 18.67 -12.60 -6.37
CA SER A 174 19.97 -12.93 -5.79
C SER A 174 20.47 -14.26 -6.37
N GLU A 175 21.53 -14.20 -7.17
CA GLU A 175 22.18 -15.39 -7.76
C GLU A 175 22.96 -16.25 -6.75
N ARG A 176 22.98 -15.85 -5.48
CA ARG A 176 23.77 -16.49 -4.41
C ARG A 176 22.93 -17.00 -3.25
N PHE A 177 21.88 -16.27 -2.89
CA PHE A 177 21.03 -16.54 -1.74
C PHE A 177 19.56 -16.56 -2.17
N GLN A 178 18.80 -17.58 -1.77
CA GLN A 178 17.38 -17.69 -2.08
C GLN A 178 16.61 -18.10 -0.82
N TRP A 179 15.53 -17.41 -0.50
CA TRP A 179 14.67 -17.78 0.61
C TRP A 179 13.79 -18.99 0.25
N LEU A 180 13.48 -19.79 1.26
CA LEU A 180 12.65 -20.97 1.11
C LEU A 180 11.20 -20.65 1.53
N PRO A 181 10.27 -20.47 0.58
CA PRO A 181 8.88 -20.29 0.94
C PRO A 181 8.27 -21.61 1.44
N THR A 182 7.25 -21.49 2.30
CA THR A 182 6.36 -22.60 2.62
C THR A 182 5.19 -22.63 1.63
N ASP A 183 4.82 -23.82 1.17
CA ASP A 183 3.64 -24.04 0.34
C ASP A 183 2.40 -24.03 1.23
N VAL A 184 1.42 -23.22 0.87
CA VAL A 184 0.18 -23.04 1.63
C VAL A 184 -1.01 -23.32 0.74
N ASP A 185 -1.80 -24.33 1.10
CA ASP A 185 -3.08 -24.61 0.44
C ASP A 185 -4.20 -23.83 1.14
N VAL A 186 -4.97 -23.07 0.35
CA VAL A 186 -6.23 -22.50 0.77
C VAL A 186 -7.35 -23.31 0.14
N SER A 187 -8.13 -23.98 0.96
CA SER A 187 -9.25 -24.80 0.50
C SER A 187 -10.45 -23.95 0.03
N ALA A 188 -11.46 -24.58 -0.56
CA ALA A 188 -12.63 -23.91 -1.11
C ALA A 188 -13.52 -23.23 -0.06
N ASP A 189 -13.52 -23.74 1.18
CA ASP A 189 -14.22 -23.13 2.32
C ASP A 189 -13.37 -22.07 3.03
N GLY A 190 -12.09 -21.95 2.65
CA GLY A 190 -11.15 -20.98 3.19
C GLY A 190 -10.26 -21.49 4.31
N ALA A 191 -10.35 -22.76 4.70
CA ALA A 191 -9.39 -23.35 5.62
C ALA A 191 -7.98 -23.39 4.99
N VAL A 192 -6.96 -23.16 5.81
CA VAL A 192 -5.58 -23.00 5.37
C VAL A 192 -4.74 -24.14 5.92
N ALA A 193 -3.89 -24.71 5.08
CA ALA A 193 -2.95 -25.76 5.47
C ALA A 193 -1.55 -25.47 4.93
N PHE A 194 -0.58 -25.35 5.85
CA PHE A 194 0.82 -25.25 5.50
C PHE A 194 1.32 -26.67 5.16
N ARG A 195 1.90 -26.84 3.98
CA ARG A 195 2.25 -28.15 3.39
C ARG A 195 3.73 -28.48 3.49
N SER A 196 4.57 -27.47 3.62
CA SER A 196 6.01 -27.64 3.72
C SER A 196 6.57 -26.92 4.94
N TYR A 197 7.83 -27.21 5.24
CA TYR A 197 8.59 -26.63 6.34
C TYR A 197 8.54 -25.09 6.32
N VAL A 198 8.30 -24.50 7.49
CA VAL A 198 8.49 -23.06 7.72
C VAL A 198 9.89 -22.88 8.28
N ASN A 199 10.63 -21.90 7.73
CA ASN A 199 12.02 -21.70 8.09
C ASN A 199 12.23 -21.57 9.62
N ASN A 200 13.23 -22.27 10.16
CA ASN A 200 13.53 -22.41 11.60
C ASN A 200 12.39 -22.92 12.51
N VAL A 201 11.25 -23.36 11.97
CA VAL A 201 10.13 -23.90 12.75
C VAL A 201 10.19 -25.42 12.72
N HIS A 202 10.87 -26.01 13.69
CA HIS A 202 10.97 -27.46 13.83
C HIS A 202 9.58 -28.09 14.08
N PRO A 203 9.13 -29.07 13.28
CA PRO A 203 7.74 -29.57 13.31
C PRO A 203 7.32 -30.20 14.64
N GLU A 204 8.24 -30.87 15.34
CA GLU A 204 7.96 -31.46 16.65
C GLU A 204 8.18 -30.49 17.82
N ARG A 205 9.36 -29.87 17.92
CA ARG A 205 9.71 -28.93 18.99
C ARG A 205 8.84 -27.66 19.00
N HIS A 206 8.46 -27.16 17.82
CA HIS A 206 7.66 -25.94 17.66
C HIS A 206 6.24 -26.27 17.13
N ARG A 207 5.71 -27.44 17.49
CA ARG A 207 4.42 -27.96 17.00
C ARG A 207 3.27 -26.97 17.18
N GLU A 208 3.20 -26.31 18.34
CA GLU A 208 2.15 -25.32 18.62
C GLU A 208 2.26 -24.11 17.71
N LEU A 209 3.48 -23.64 17.41
CA LEU A 209 3.70 -22.54 16.47
C LEU A 209 3.28 -22.94 15.05
N ALA A 210 3.71 -24.12 14.61
CA ALA A 210 3.31 -24.68 13.32
C ALA A 210 1.79 -24.84 13.17
N ALA A 211 1.08 -25.13 14.27
CA ALA A 211 -0.39 -25.24 14.29
C ALA A 211 -1.11 -23.88 14.25
N VAL A 212 -0.53 -22.83 14.85
CA VAL A 212 -1.12 -21.49 14.90
C VAL A 212 -0.94 -20.71 13.60
N LEU A 213 0.16 -20.91 12.87
CA LEU A 213 0.46 -20.15 11.64
C LEU A 213 -0.64 -20.24 10.55
N PRO A 214 -1.22 -21.43 10.23
CA PRO A 214 -2.32 -21.51 9.28
C PRO A 214 -3.59 -20.77 9.74
N GLU A 215 -3.91 -20.82 11.04
CA GLU A 215 -5.05 -20.09 11.60
C GLU A 215 -4.85 -18.57 11.46
N LEU A 216 -3.64 -18.09 11.78
CA LEU A 216 -3.27 -16.68 11.62
C LEU A 216 -3.41 -16.25 10.15
N PHE A 217 -2.84 -17.04 9.22
CA PHE A 217 -2.94 -16.76 7.79
C PHE A 217 -4.41 -16.69 7.33
N ALA A 218 -5.25 -17.63 7.77
CA ALA A 218 -6.67 -17.64 7.43
C ALA A 218 -7.40 -16.37 7.89
N ARG A 219 -7.00 -15.79 9.04
CA ARG A 219 -7.55 -14.51 9.53
C ARG A 219 -7.13 -13.33 8.67
N PHE A 220 -5.88 -13.28 8.20
CA PHE A 220 -5.38 -12.19 7.36
C PHE A 220 -5.81 -12.27 5.89
N ARG A 221 -6.18 -13.46 5.40
CA ARG A 221 -6.57 -13.70 4.00
C ARG A 221 -7.53 -12.65 3.43
N PRO A 222 -8.65 -12.28 4.09
CA PRO A 222 -9.56 -11.27 3.55
C PRO A 222 -8.92 -9.89 3.37
N LEU A 223 -7.97 -9.50 4.22
CA LEU A 223 -7.26 -8.23 4.06
C LEU A 223 -6.35 -8.26 2.82
N TRP A 224 -5.64 -9.36 2.57
CA TRP A 224 -4.85 -9.51 1.35
C TRP A 224 -5.71 -9.57 0.09
N GLU A 225 -6.85 -10.27 0.14
CA GLU A 225 -7.84 -10.30 -0.95
C GLU A 225 -8.34 -8.90 -1.29
N ASN A 226 -8.62 -8.07 -0.27
CA ASN A 226 -9.02 -6.69 -0.46
C ASN A 226 -7.90 -5.83 -1.07
N VAL A 227 -6.66 -5.93 -0.55
CA VAL A 227 -5.51 -5.19 -1.11
C VAL A 227 -5.25 -5.59 -2.56
N LEU A 228 -5.26 -6.88 -2.88
CA LEU A 228 -5.04 -7.37 -4.24
C LEU A 228 -6.18 -6.97 -5.18
N THR A 229 -7.41 -6.88 -4.68
CA THR A 229 -8.54 -6.35 -5.45
C THR A 229 -8.38 -4.85 -5.71
N ASP A 230 -8.00 -4.06 -4.71
CA ASP A 230 -7.71 -2.63 -4.86
C ASP A 230 -6.54 -2.39 -5.84
N LEU A 231 -5.56 -3.29 -5.92
CA LEU A 231 -4.48 -3.20 -6.91
C LEU A 231 -4.96 -3.44 -8.35
N ARG A 232 -6.00 -4.26 -8.54
CA ARG A 232 -6.66 -4.44 -9.85
C ARG A 232 -7.63 -3.32 -10.19
N CYS A 233 -8.18 -2.67 -9.16
CA CYS A 233 -9.09 -1.52 -9.25
C CYS A 233 -8.50 -0.32 -8.50
N PRO A 234 -7.38 0.26 -8.98
CA PRO A 234 -6.73 1.36 -8.29
C PRO A 234 -7.72 2.52 -8.13
N ARG A 235 -7.69 3.17 -6.96
CA ARG A 235 -8.59 4.29 -6.69
C ARG A 235 -8.35 5.41 -7.69
N PRO A 236 -9.42 6.00 -8.26
CA PRO A 236 -9.29 7.17 -9.10
C PRO A 236 -8.73 8.34 -8.28
N LEU A 237 -8.12 9.29 -8.98
CA LEU A 237 -7.77 10.59 -8.39
C LEU A 237 -9.02 11.28 -7.89
N ARG A 238 -8.92 11.98 -6.75
CA ARG A 238 -10.03 12.79 -6.23
C ARG A 238 -10.23 14.06 -7.05
N ILE A 239 -9.14 14.57 -7.62
CA ILE A 239 -9.08 15.71 -8.54
C ILE A 239 -8.20 15.29 -9.72
N GLU A 240 -8.79 15.12 -10.90
CA GLU A 240 -8.06 14.77 -12.11
C GLU A 240 -7.19 15.95 -12.57
N ALA A 241 -5.90 15.69 -12.82
CA ALA A 241 -4.97 16.72 -13.19
C ALA A 241 -5.10 17.10 -14.67
N ASP A 242 -5.39 18.36 -14.96
CA ASP A 242 -5.38 18.92 -16.32
C ASP A 242 -4.26 19.98 -16.45
N PRO A 243 -3.01 19.54 -16.68
CA PRO A 243 -1.87 20.43 -16.73
C PRO A 243 -1.88 21.36 -17.95
N TYR A 244 -2.84 21.26 -18.87
CA TYR A 244 -2.93 22.12 -20.04
C TYR A 244 -4.14 23.06 -19.97
N GLY A 245 -5.28 22.60 -19.45
CA GLY A 245 -6.50 23.40 -19.34
C GLY A 245 -6.64 24.22 -18.05
N TRP A 246 -5.70 24.11 -17.11
CA TRP A 246 -5.73 24.92 -15.88
C TRP A 246 -5.20 26.34 -16.03
N TYR A 247 -4.69 26.78 -17.18
CA TYR A 247 -4.15 28.13 -17.31
C TYR A 247 -5.17 29.08 -17.93
N ASP A 248 -5.07 30.36 -17.56
CA ASP A 248 -5.80 31.44 -18.24
C ASP A 248 -5.47 31.47 -19.74
N THR A 249 -6.33 32.12 -20.52
CA THR A 249 -6.26 32.16 -21.99
C THR A 249 -4.85 32.47 -22.50
N GLU A 250 -4.31 31.54 -23.29
CA GLU A 250 -3.02 31.71 -23.97
C GLU A 250 -3.07 32.88 -24.97
N PRO A 251 -2.01 33.67 -25.13
CA PRO A 251 -1.94 34.72 -26.14
C PRO A 251 -2.24 34.18 -27.55
N GLU A 252 -3.23 34.77 -28.23
CA GLU A 252 -3.64 34.34 -29.56
C GLU A 252 -2.56 34.67 -30.60
N TYR A 253 -2.15 33.66 -31.37
CA TYR A 253 -1.18 33.84 -32.44
C TYR A 253 -1.75 34.77 -33.52
N PRO A 254 -1.03 35.83 -33.94
CA PRO A 254 -1.56 36.81 -34.88
C PRO A 254 -1.82 36.18 -36.25
N ASP A 255 -3.04 36.32 -36.77
CA ASP A 255 -3.36 35.92 -38.15
C ASP A 255 -2.85 36.96 -39.13
N LYS A 256 -1.91 36.56 -39.99
CA LYS A 256 -1.33 37.40 -41.05
C LYS A 256 -2.39 38.10 -41.91
N SER A 257 -3.55 37.48 -42.13
CA SER A 257 -4.63 38.05 -42.95
C SER A 257 -5.32 39.27 -42.32
N SER A 258 -5.16 39.46 -41.01
CA SER A 258 -5.76 40.57 -40.24
C SER A 258 -4.96 41.87 -40.29
N TYR A 259 -3.79 41.88 -40.94
CA TYR A 259 -2.87 43.03 -40.95
C TYR A 259 -2.72 43.63 -42.33
N SER A 260 -2.55 44.96 -42.39
CA SER A 260 -2.50 45.74 -43.64
C SER A 260 -1.25 45.49 -44.49
N ASP A 261 -0.14 45.14 -43.84
CA ASP A 261 1.16 44.95 -44.47
C ASP A 261 2.08 44.05 -43.62
N GLU A 262 3.24 43.72 -44.18
CA GLU A 262 4.22 42.82 -43.56
C GLU A 262 4.90 43.42 -42.32
N ALA A 263 5.03 44.74 -42.24
CA ALA A 263 5.64 45.40 -41.09
C ALA A 263 4.70 45.37 -39.88
N ALA A 264 3.40 45.65 -40.09
CA ALA A 264 2.37 45.53 -39.06
C ALA A 264 2.22 44.10 -38.54
N TYR A 265 2.34 43.10 -39.42
CA TYR A 265 2.35 41.69 -39.01
C TYR A 265 3.61 41.32 -38.21
N ALA A 266 4.79 41.81 -38.60
CA ALA A 266 6.04 41.56 -37.87
C ALA A 266 6.01 42.17 -36.46
N GLU A 267 5.49 43.38 -36.31
CA GLU A 267 5.30 44.04 -35.00
C GLU A 267 4.31 43.25 -34.13
N ALA A 268 3.20 42.78 -34.69
CA ALA A 268 2.26 41.93 -33.98
C ALA A 268 2.86 40.59 -33.54
N LEU A 269 3.75 40.00 -34.35
CA LEU A 269 4.45 38.76 -34.01
C LEU A 269 5.46 38.96 -32.87
N GLU A 270 6.18 40.08 -32.84
CA GLU A 270 7.09 40.43 -31.74
C GLU A 270 6.33 40.71 -30.44
N ALA A 271 5.21 41.42 -30.53
CA ALA A 271 4.32 41.65 -29.38
C ALA A 271 3.71 40.33 -28.86
N TRP A 272 3.26 39.45 -29.76
CA TRP A 272 2.80 38.11 -29.38
C TRP A 272 3.91 37.29 -28.72
N GLY A 273 5.13 37.30 -29.26
CA GLY A 273 6.27 36.60 -28.66
C GLY A 273 6.55 37.07 -27.23
N THR A 274 6.55 38.39 -27.01
CA THR A 274 6.72 38.97 -25.67
C THR A 274 5.58 38.56 -24.71
N ALA A 275 4.33 38.58 -25.19
CA ALA A 275 3.18 38.17 -24.40
C ALA A 275 3.17 36.66 -24.10
N GLN A 276 3.63 35.84 -25.04
CA GLN A 276 3.75 34.40 -24.90
C GLN A 276 4.81 34.04 -23.87
N ASP A 277 5.97 34.71 -23.90
CA ASP A 277 7.04 34.53 -22.91
C ASP A 277 6.55 34.93 -21.51
N ASP A 278 5.91 36.10 -21.37
CA ASP A 278 5.34 36.57 -20.10
C ASP A 278 4.28 35.60 -19.56
N TRP A 279 3.41 35.07 -20.43
CA TRP A 279 2.42 34.07 -20.05
C TRP A 279 3.09 32.79 -19.57
N TRP A 280 4.11 32.27 -20.27
CA TRP A 280 4.82 31.06 -19.82
C TRP A 280 5.54 31.24 -18.47
N GLU A 281 6.11 32.43 -18.21
CA GLU A 281 6.82 32.74 -16.97
C GLU A 281 5.89 32.99 -15.78
N ASN A 282 4.74 33.64 -16.02
CA ASN A 282 3.88 34.16 -14.95
C ASN A 282 2.52 33.46 -14.81
N ARG A 283 2.13 32.57 -15.74
CA ARG A 283 0.86 31.82 -15.64
C ARG A 283 0.79 31.01 -14.35
N ARG A 284 -0.41 31.00 -13.76
CA ARG A 284 -0.73 30.19 -12.57
C ARG A 284 -1.85 29.22 -12.91
N PRO A 285 -1.76 27.96 -12.45
CA PRO A 285 -2.84 27.01 -12.67
C PRO A 285 -4.05 27.37 -11.79
N ALA A 286 -5.20 27.57 -12.43
CA ALA A 286 -6.54 27.61 -11.86
C ALA A 286 -7.01 26.19 -11.51
N ILE A 287 -6.40 25.61 -10.48
CA ILE A 287 -6.75 24.27 -9.99
C ILE A 287 -8.23 24.29 -9.55
N PRO A 288 -9.08 23.37 -10.04
CA PRO A 288 -10.48 23.29 -9.63
C PRO A 288 -10.61 22.92 -8.15
N ASP A 289 -11.74 23.28 -7.56
CA ASP A 289 -12.09 22.78 -6.22
C ASP A 289 -12.47 21.30 -6.28
N ALA A 290 -12.72 20.67 -5.13
CA ALA A 290 -13.17 19.28 -5.06
C ALA A 290 -14.47 19.09 -5.86
N PRO A 291 -14.56 18.05 -6.71
CA PRO A 291 -15.82 17.71 -7.38
C PRO A 291 -16.84 17.17 -6.36
N VAL A 292 -18.07 16.92 -6.82
CA VAL A 292 -19.00 16.12 -6.01
C VAL A 292 -18.46 14.69 -5.91
N PHE A 293 -18.38 14.16 -4.69
CA PHE A 293 -17.92 12.79 -4.49
C PHE A 293 -18.82 11.80 -5.24
N THR A 294 -18.18 10.96 -6.04
CA THR A 294 -18.83 9.84 -6.71
C THR A 294 -18.20 8.55 -6.19
N PRO A 295 -18.96 7.67 -5.50
CA PRO A 295 -18.42 6.41 -5.03
C PRO A 295 -17.82 5.62 -6.20
N PRO A 296 -16.62 5.04 -6.04
CA PRO A 296 -16.08 4.10 -7.00
C PRO A 296 -17.06 2.94 -7.25
N GLU A 297 -17.10 2.45 -8.48
CA GLU A 297 -17.88 1.27 -8.81
C GLU A 297 -17.38 0.07 -8.00
N SER A 298 -18.32 -0.72 -7.47
CA SER A 298 -17.96 -1.95 -6.76
C SER A 298 -17.29 -2.93 -7.73
N PRO A 299 -16.14 -3.52 -7.36
CA PRO A 299 -15.47 -4.49 -8.24
C PRO A 299 -16.41 -5.66 -8.56
N GLY A 300 -16.52 -5.96 -9.86
CA GLY A 300 -17.21 -7.15 -10.36
C GLY A 300 -16.56 -8.45 -9.88
N GLU A 301 -17.28 -9.57 -9.95
CA GLU A 301 -16.78 -10.88 -9.50
C GLU A 301 -15.53 -11.34 -10.27
N ASP A 302 -15.39 -10.93 -11.52
CA ASP A 302 -14.25 -11.22 -12.38
C ASP A 302 -12.97 -10.49 -11.96
N VAL A 303 -13.10 -9.34 -11.29
CA VAL A 303 -11.96 -8.54 -10.85
C VAL A 303 -11.54 -8.88 -9.41
N ARG A 304 -12.50 -9.22 -8.54
CA ARG A 304 -12.25 -9.59 -7.15
C ARG A 304 -11.23 -10.72 -7.03
N VAL A 305 -10.28 -10.55 -6.13
CA VAL A 305 -9.28 -11.56 -5.84
C VAL A 305 -9.79 -12.47 -4.74
N ASP A 306 -9.90 -13.76 -5.07
CA ASP A 306 -10.21 -14.83 -4.12
C ASP A 306 -9.04 -15.82 -4.10
N LEU A 307 -8.47 -16.02 -2.90
CA LEU A 307 -7.35 -16.91 -2.69
C LEU A 307 -7.81 -18.35 -2.40
N ARG A 308 -9.11 -18.61 -2.22
CA ARG A 308 -9.64 -19.96 -2.00
C ARG A 308 -9.44 -20.85 -3.21
N GLY A 309 -9.19 -22.13 -2.94
CA GLY A 309 -8.88 -23.14 -3.95
C GLY A 309 -7.49 -22.98 -4.58
N ARG A 310 -6.62 -22.14 -4.02
CA ARG A 310 -5.27 -21.88 -4.55
C ARG A 310 -4.19 -22.44 -3.63
N ARG A 311 -3.04 -22.75 -4.24
CA ARG A 311 -1.77 -22.95 -3.54
C ARG A 311 -0.94 -21.67 -3.65
N LEU A 312 -0.39 -21.23 -2.53
CA LEU A 312 0.42 -20.03 -2.39
C LEU A 312 1.80 -20.40 -1.88
N GLN A 313 2.80 -19.56 -2.18
CA GLN A 313 4.11 -19.61 -1.57
C GLN A 313 4.20 -18.46 -0.56
N VAL A 314 4.51 -18.78 0.69
CA VAL A 314 4.47 -17.84 1.81
C VAL A 314 5.80 -17.85 2.53
N ILE A 315 6.31 -16.67 2.86
CA ILE A 315 7.48 -16.52 3.72
C ILE A 315 7.00 -16.03 5.08
N VAL A 316 7.45 -16.70 6.14
CA VAL A 316 7.12 -16.32 7.52
C VAL A 316 8.34 -15.66 8.12
N LYS A 317 8.12 -14.50 8.74
CA LYS A 317 9.09 -13.78 9.55
C LYS A 317 8.44 -13.39 10.87
N LEU A 318 9.10 -13.70 11.98
CA LEU A 318 8.65 -13.38 13.33
C LEU A 318 9.84 -12.78 14.09
N ALA A 319 9.62 -11.63 14.72
CA ALA A 319 10.61 -10.98 15.55
C ALA A 319 9.93 -10.33 16.76
N THR A 320 10.68 -10.20 17.85
CA THR A 320 10.23 -9.52 19.07
C THR A 320 11.01 -8.22 19.26
N LEU A 321 10.29 -7.15 19.57
CA LEU A 321 10.88 -5.87 19.92
C LEU A 321 11.18 -5.82 21.43
N HIS A 322 12.44 -5.61 21.77
CA HIS A 322 12.93 -5.41 23.13
C HIS A 322 13.20 -3.92 23.36
N LEU A 323 12.33 -3.29 24.15
CA LEU A 323 12.48 -1.91 24.58
C LEU A 323 12.90 -1.90 26.06
N THR A 324 13.92 -1.10 26.39
CA THR A 324 14.39 -0.91 27.78
C THR A 324 14.20 0.54 28.20
N PRO A 325 14.27 0.89 29.50
CA PRO A 325 14.25 2.28 29.92
C PRO A 325 15.33 3.15 29.25
N GLU A 326 16.49 2.56 28.93
CA GLU A 326 17.61 3.21 28.24
C GLU A 326 17.41 3.30 26.73
N GLN A 327 16.64 2.38 26.14
CA GLN A 327 16.27 2.36 24.72
C GLN A 327 14.74 2.14 24.57
N PRO A 328 13.93 3.16 24.92
CA PRO A 328 12.48 3.01 25.05
C PRO A 328 11.74 3.07 23.71
N GLU A 329 12.42 3.48 22.65
CA GLU A 329 11.86 3.68 21.31
C GLU A 329 12.63 2.86 20.28
N TYR A 330 11.92 2.35 19.28
CA TYR A 330 12.51 1.73 18.11
C TYR A 330 12.00 2.45 16.86
N ALA A 331 12.90 3.09 16.12
CA ALA A 331 12.56 3.91 14.96
C ALA A 331 12.07 3.11 13.74
N GLY A 332 12.10 1.77 13.81
CA GLY A 332 11.81 0.88 12.69
C GLY A 332 13.07 0.51 11.89
N GLY A 333 12.95 -0.52 11.05
CA GLY A 333 13.97 -0.90 10.07
C GLY A 333 13.94 -0.01 8.84
N SER A 334 14.96 -0.10 7.99
CA SER A 334 14.93 0.56 6.68
C SER A 334 13.85 -0.05 5.79
N TRP A 335 13.01 0.77 5.17
CA TRP A 335 12.07 0.31 4.16
C TRP A 335 12.83 -0.19 2.92
N HIS A 336 12.60 -1.45 2.56
CA HIS A 336 13.12 -2.06 1.34
C HIS A 336 12.15 -3.15 0.89
N VAL A 337 12.24 -3.51 -0.39
CA VAL A 337 11.52 -4.66 -0.94
C VAL A 337 12.45 -5.86 -0.80
N GLU A 338 11.94 -6.91 -0.17
CA GLU A 338 12.60 -8.21 -0.11
C GLU A 338 12.05 -9.05 -1.28
N GLU A 339 12.86 -9.24 -2.32
CA GLU A 339 12.47 -10.01 -3.51
C GLU A 339 13.01 -11.43 -3.40
N CYS A 340 12.16 -12.42 -3.73
CA CYS A 340 12.44 -13.85 -3.61
C CYS A 340 12.37 -14.51 -4.97
#